data_AF-A0A2N2PBK3-F1
#
_entry.id   AF-A0A2N2PBK3-F1
#
_cell.length_a   1.000
_cell.length_b   1.000
_cell.length_c   1.000
_cell.angle_alpha   90.00
_cell.angle_beta   90.00
_cell.angle_gamma   90.00
#
_symmetry.space_group_name_H-M   'P 1'
#
loop_
_entity.id
_entity.type
_entity.pdbx_description
1 polymer ?
#
loop_
_entity_poly.entity_id
_entity_poly.type
_entity_poly.pdbx_seq_one_letter_code
_entity_poly.pdbx_strand_id
1 'polypeptide(L)'
;MNEEINQTNIPEAEDAVHPSGSETQDSKANTTPKTAETNIKSAWKQVENIGQALGDALQGRGNVVMVRVNDEALGHLDMLVEAEVVKSRSEAAALLINEGIQANREMFEKISAVTQQITALRDKLKETVKVSNFNQD
;
A
#
# COMPACT_ATOMS: atom_id res chain seq x y z
N MET A 1 -51.11 -8.41 33.12
CA MET A 1 -51.72 -7.13 33.49
C MET A 1 -50.61 -6.10 33.50
N ASN A 2 -50.38 -5.23 32.52
CA ASN A 2 -51.11 -4.77 31.31
C ASN A 2 -50.01 -4.52 30.23
N GLU A 3 -50.11 -4.94 28.98
CA GLU A 3 -50.86 -4.32 27.86
C GLU A 3 -50.68 -2.80 27.78
N GLU A 4 -49.90 -2.31 26.79
CA GLU A 4 -50.49 -1.58 25.66
C GLU A 4 -49.47 -1.35 24.52
N ILE A 5 -49.89 -1.86 23.38
CA ILE A 5 -49.41 -1.65 22.01
C ILE A 5 -49.84 -0.26 21.53
N ASN A 6 -48.99 0.44 20.76
CA ASN A 6 -49.52 1.39 19.78
C ASN A 6 -48.61 1.53 18.54
N GLN A 7 -49.07 0.93 17.45
CA GLN A 7 -48.80 1.33 16.05
C GLN A 7 -49.37 2.75 15.88
N THR A 8 -48.94 3.65 14.98
CA THR A 8 -48.94 3.58 13.51
C THR A 8 -48.60 5.01 13.08
N ASN A 9 -47.72 5.26 12.11
CA ASN A 9 -48.11 6.00 10.90
C ASN A 9 -46.95 6.10 9.91
N ILE A 10 -47.08 5.35 8.82
CA ILE A 10 -46.42 5.59 7.54
C ILE A 10 -47.50 6.25 6.68
N PRO A 11 -47.26 7.40 6.02
CA PRO A 11 -48.10 7.81 4.92
C PRO A 11 -47.46 7.38 3.60
N GLU A 12 -48.05 6.38 2.96
CA GLU A 12 -48.04 6.26 1.50
C GLU A 12 -48.97 7.33 0.92
N ALA A 13 -48.50 8.05 -0.10
CA ALA A 13 -49.36 8.72 -1.06
C ALA A 13 -48.64 8.72 -2.42
N GLU A 14 -49.12 7.86 -3.29
CA GLU A 14 -49.03 8.00 -4.74
C GLU A 14 -49.72 9.32 -5.14
N ASP A 15 -49.10 10.15 -5.99
CA ASP A 15 -49.65 10.39 -7.34
C ASP A 15 -48.75 11.33 -8.17
N ALA A 16 -48.76 11.02 -9.45
CA ALA A 16 -48.43 11.73 -10.68
C ALA A 16 -47.84 13.17 -10.71
N VAL A 17 -47.20 13.41 -11.86
CA VAL A 17 -47.19 14.64 -12.69
C VAL A 17 -45.82 15.30 -12.87
N HIS A 18 -45.23 15.04 -14.04
CA HIS A 18 -44.36 15.95 -14.77
C HIS A 18 -45.09 17.26 -15.13
N PRO A 19 -44.43 18.41 -15.00
CA PRO A 19 -44.37 19.37 -16.12
C PRO A 19 -42.92 19.92 -16.25
N SER A 20 -42.28 19.81 -17.42
CA SER A 20 -42.30 20.79 -18.52
C SER A 20 -42.03 22.24 -18.09
N GLY A 21 -40.91 22.82 -18.54
CA GLY A 21 -40.70 24.27 -18.50
C GLY A 21 -39.28 24.75 -18.85
N SER A 22 -39.19 25.49 -19.98
CA SER A 22 -38.16 26.42 -20.49
C SER A 22 -36.94 25.82 -21.23
N GLU A 23 -36.84 25.93 -22.57
CA GLU A 23 -36.55 27.12 -23.42
C GLU A 23 -35.17 27.75 -23.09
N THR A 24 -34.22 28.09 -23.98
CA THR A 24 -34.00 28.06 -25.45
C THR A 24 -32.49 28.41 -25.67
N GLN A 25 -31.95 28.12 -26.86
CA GLN A 25 -30.98 28.92 -27.65
C GLN A 25 -29.66 28.25 -28.09
N ASP A 26 -29.59 28.16 -29.42
CA ASP A 26 -28.46 28.22 -30.36
C ASP A 26 -27.02 28.16 -29.83
N SER A 27 -26.23 27.25 -30.42
CA SER A 27 -25.05 27.66 -31.20
C SER A 27 -24.54 26.53 -32.09
N LYS A 28 -24.49 26.78 -33.41
CA LYS A 28 -23.74 26.01 -34.41
C LYS A 28 -22.24 26.05 -34.10
N ALA A 29 -21.59 24.89 -34.05
CA ALA A 29 -20.17 24.74 -34.42
C ALA A 29 -19.86 23.30 -34.86
N ASN A 30 -19.98 23.11 -36.17
CA ASN A 30 -19.26 22.17 -37.04
C ASN A 30 -18.08 21.39 -36.41
N THR A 31 -18.14 20.05 -36.24
CA THR A 31 -16.99 19.16 -36.52
C THR A 31 -17.39 17.68 -36.70
N THR A 32 -16.77 17.10 -37.71
CA THR A 32 -16.69 15.73 -38.24
C THR A 32 -16.78 14.56 -37.23
N PRO A 33 -17.45 13.43 -37.57
CA PRO A 33 -17.44 12.20 -36.77
C PRO A 33 -16.17 11.40 -37.10
N LYS A 34 -15.37 10.99 -36.09
CA LYS A 34 -14.42 9.83 -36.12
C LYS A 34 -13.36 9.83 -34.99
N THR A 35 -13.65 10.28 -33.77
CA THR A 35 -12.62 10.29 -32.70
C THR A 35 -13.15 9.98 -31.29
N ALA A 36 -14.27 9.27 -31.17
CA ALA A 36 -14.79 8.82 -29.88
C ALA A 36 -14.35 7.37 -29.53
N GLU A 37 -14.21 6.49 -30.53
CA GLU A 37 -13.96 5.06 -30.29
C GLU A 37 -12.50 4.76 -29.87
N THR A 38 -11.54 5.57 -30.33
CA THR A 38 -10.11 5.37 -30.03
C THR A 38 -9.74 5.82 -28.61
N ASN A 39 -10.43 6.84 -28.08
CA ASN A 39 -10.16 7.42 -26.75
C ASN A 39 -10.67 6.55 -25.59
N ILE A 40 -11.76 5.81 -25.81
CA ILE A 40 -12.30 4.93 -24.76
C ILE A 40 -11.44 3.67 -24.64
N LYS A 41 -11.02 3.07 -25.77
CA LYS A 41 -10.19 1.86 -25.78
C LYS A 41 -8.78 2.08 -25.23
N SER A 42 -8.22 3.28 -25.39
CA SER A 42 -6.94 3.67 -24.78
C SER A 42 -7.06 3.88 -23.27
N ALA A 43 -8.17 4.44 -22.78
CA ALA A 43 -8.44 4.57 -21.35
C ALA A 43 -8.56 3.21 -20.66
N TRP A 44 -9.25 2.23 -21.26
CA TRP A 44 -9.35 0.87 -20.70
C TRP A 44 -7.98 0.16 -20.61
N LYS A 45 -7.13 0.31 -21.64
CA LYS A 45 -5.75 -0.23 -21.60
C LYS A 45 -4.87 0.44 -20.55
N GLN A 46 -5.08 1.72 -20.26
CA GLN A 46 -4.34 2.42 -19.21
C GLN A 46 -4.73 1.92 -17.82
N VAL A 47 -6.02 1.64 -17.58
CA VAL A 47 -6.47 1.03 -16.31
C VAL A 47 -5.87 -0.35 -16.13
N GLU A 48 -5.79 -1.16 -17.18
CA GLU A 48 -5.18 -2.50 -17.14
C GLU A 48 -3.66 -2.43 -16.88
N ASN A 49 -2.95 -1.51 -17.55
CA ASN A 49 -1.53 -1.27 -17.30
C ASN A 49 -1.22 -0.73 -15.89
N ILE A 50 -2.11 0.10 -15.32
CA ILE A 50 -1.98 0.57 -13.93
C ILE A 50 -2.21 -0.58 -12.96
N GLY A 51 -3.22 -1.42 -13.21
CA GLY A 51 -3.48 -2.62 -12.41
C GLY A 51 -2.31 -3.60 -12.42
N GLN A 52 -1.65 -3.76 -13.57
CA GLN A 52 -0.51 -4.63 -13.72
C GLN A 52 0.78 -4.04 -13.11
N ALA A 53 1.01 -2.74 -13.26
CA ALA A 53 2.14 -2.07 -12.60
C ALA A 53 1.99 -2.00 -11.07
N LEU A 54 0.77 -1.84 -10.55
CA LEU A 54 0.48 -1.91 -9.13
C LEU A 54 0.61 -3.34 -8.60
N GLY A 55 0.16 -4.33 -9.37
CA GLY A 55 0.35 -5.76 -9.09
C GLY A 55 1.82 -6.15 -9.03
N ASP A 56 2.62 -5.70 -9.99
CA ASP A 56 4.07 -5.95 -10.06
C ASP A 56 4.85 -5.20 -8.95
N ALA A 57 4.41 -4.00 -8.57
CA ALA A 57 5.01 -3.23 -7.47
C ALA A 57 4.72 -3.87 -6.10
N LEU A 58 3.52 -4.42 -5.90
CA LEU A 58 3.15 -5.19 -4.70
C LEU A 58 3.75 -6.61 -4.70
N GLN A 59 3.97 -7.22 -5.87
CA GLN A 59 4.70 -8.49 -6.04
C GLN A 59 6.22 -8.32 -6.01
N GLY A 60 6.73 -7.09 -5.85
CA GLY A 60 8.14 -6.75 -5.83
C GLY A 60 8.90 -7.32 -4.63
N ARG A 61 9.18 -8.63 -4.67
CA ARG A 61 10.14 -9.39 -3.83
C ARG A 61 10.21 -8.93 -2.37
N GLY A 62 9.12 -9.13 -1.63
CA GLY A 62 9.20 -9.12 -0.17
C GLY A 62 10.16 -10.23 0.31
N ASN A 63 11.15 -9.86 1.12
CA ASN A 63 11.99 -10.85 1.79
C ASN A 63 11.13 -11.60 2.80
N VAL A 64 11.06 -12.93 2.70
CA VAL A 64 10.32 -13.76 3.65
C VAL A 64 11.29 -14.31 4.68
N VAL A 65 10.99 -14.06 5.96
CA VAL A 65 11.72 -14.61 7.09
C VAL A 65 10.77 -15.49 7.89
N MET A 66 11.14 -16.76 8.11
CA MET A 66 10.43 -17.64 9.03
C MET A 66 11.03 -17.48 10.42
N VAL A 67 10.21 -17.09 11.41
CA VAL A 67 10.67 -16.81 12.78
C VAL A 67 9.91 -17.69 13.76
N ARG A 68 10.61 -18.21 14.78
CA ARG A 68 9.98 -18.86 15.93
C ARG A 68 9.55 -17.78 16.92
N VAL A 69 8.29 -17.82 17.33
CA VAL A 69 7.71 -16.93 18.33
C VAL A 69 7.22 -17.74 19.52
N ASN A 70 7.19 -17.14 20.71
CA ASN A 70 6.57 -17.74 21.89
C ASN A 70 5.03 -17.54 21.85
N ASP A 71 4.32 -18.25 22.72
CA ASP A 71 2.85 -18.21 22.77
C ASP A 71 2.30 -16.81 23.08
N GLU A 72 3.01 -16.05 23.92
CA GLU A 72 2.66 -14.66 24.26
C GLU A 72 2.73 -13.74 23.04
N ALA A 73 3.85 -13.72 22.31
CA ALA A 73 3.97 -12.91 21.10
C ALA A 73 2.96 -13.35 20.04
N LEU A 74 2.73 -14.66 19.89
CA LEU A 74 1.71 -15.17 18.97
C LEU A 74 0.31 -14.62 19.33
N GLY A 75 -0.04 -14.61 20.62
CA GLY A 75 -1.30 -14.04 21.11
C GLY A 75 -1.43 -12.55 20.81
N HIS A 76 -0.36 -11.77 20.94
CA HIS A 76 -0.38 -10.35 20.55
C HIS A 76 -0.52 -10.13 19.05
N LEU A 77 0.14 -10.96 18.22
CA LEU A 77 -0.04 -10.90 16.77
C LEU A 77 -1.49 -11.22 16.38
N ASP A 78 -2.10 -12.20 17.04
CA ASP A 78 -3.51 -12.55 16.84
C ASP A 78 -4.45 -11.42 17.24
N MET A 79 -4.22 -10.79 18.38
CA MET A 79 -5.01 -9.66 18.84
C MET A 79 -5.01 -8.50 17.83
N LEU A 80 -3.87 -8.21 17.20
CA LEU A 80 -3.78 -7.17 16.17
C LEU A 80 -4.58 -7.52 14.91
N VAL A 81 -4.65 -8.79 14.55
CA VAL A 81 -5.45 -9.26 13.42
C VAL A 81 -6.95 -9.23 13.76
N GLU A 82 -7.33 -9.71 14.95
CA GLU A 82 -8.71 -9.73 15.43
C GLU A 82 -9.28 -8.33 15.62
N ALA A 83 -8.46 -7.37 16.04
CA ALA A 83 -8.82 -5.96 16.14
C ALA A 83 -8.85 -5.23 14.78
N GLU A 84 -8.66 -5.94 13.66
CA GLU A 84 -8.62 -5.41 12.29
C GLU A 84 -7.57 -4.30 12.06
N VAL A 85 -6.56 -4.22 12.93
CA VAL A 85 -5.45 -3.26 12.77
C VAL A 85 -4.59 -3.63 11.56
N VAL A 86 -4.47 -4.94 11.29
CA VAL A 86 -3.72 -5.53 10.18
C VAL A 86 -4.48 -6.74 9.62
N LYS A 87 -4.20 -7.12 8.38
CA LYS A 87 -4.93 -8.18 7.67
C LYS A 87 -4.37 -9.58 7.90
N SER A 88 -3.15 -9.68 8.45
CA SER A 88 -2.49 -10.97 8.67
C SER A 88 -1.45 -10.91 9.80
N ARG A 89 -1.12 -12.07 10.39
CA ARG A 89 -0.05 -12.18 11.40
C ARG A 89 1.32 -11.78 10.87
N SER A 90 1.61 -12.03 9.59
CA SER A 90 2.86 -11.60 8.96
C SER A 90 2.94 -10.08 8.82
N GLU A 91 1.80 -9.43 8.58
CA GLU A 91 1.71 -7.96 8.54
C GLU A 91 1.83 -7.37 9.95
N ALA A 92 1.20 -7.99 10.96
CA ALA A 92 1.41 -7.65 12.37
C ALA A 92 2.90 -7.71 12.76
N ALA A 93 3.58 -8.79 12.37
CA ALA A 93 5.01 -8.96 12.64
C ALA A 93 5.84 -7.90 11.90
N ALA A 94 5.55 -7.61 10.64
CA ALA A 94 6.24 -6.58 9.88
C ALA A 94 6.08 -5.19 10.51
N LEU A 95 4.86 -4.85 10.96
CA LEU A 95 4.56 -3.62 11.68
C LEU A 95 5.42 -3.51 12.94
N LEU A 96 5.39 -4.53 13.80
CA LEU A 96 6.14 -4.53 15.06
C LEU A 96 7.65 -4.50 14.86
N ILE A 97 8.17 -5.19 13.83
CA ILE A 97 9.60 -5.13 13.47
C ILE A 97 9.99 -3.70 13.04
N ASN A 98 9.16 -3.05 12.22
CA ASN A 98 9.41 -1.68 11.79
C ASN A 98 9.40 -0.71 12.98
N GLU A 99 8.39 -0.80 13.85
CA GLU A 99 8.34 0.01 15.07
C GLU A 99 9.53 -0.27 15.99
N GLY A 100 9.93 -1.53 16.15
CA GLY A 100 11.12 -1.91 16.90
C GLY A 100 12.41 -1.33 16.31
N ILE A 101 12.52 -1.25 14.98
CA ILE A 101 13.66 -0.61 14.31
C ILE A 101 13.66 0.90 14.56
N GLN A 102 12.51 1.56 14.46
CA GLN A 102 12.43 3.01 14.71
C GLN A 102 12.73 3.35 16.16
N ALA A 103 12.16 2.58 17.11
CA ALA A 103 12.41 2.77 18.54
C ALA A 103 13.90 2.61 18.91
N ASN A 104 14.64 1.76 18.18
CA ASN A 104 16.05 1.50 18.40
C ASN A 104 16.97 2.12 17.34
N ARG A 105 16.50 3.15 16.62
CA ARG A 105 17.24 3.76 15.49
C ARG A 105 18.67 4.16 15.84
N GLU A 106 18.87 4.82 16.98
CA GLU A 106 20.20 5.27 17.41
C GLU A 106 21.19 4.09 17.58
N MET A 107 20.71 2.96 18.11
CA MET A 107 21.53 1.76 18.25
C MET A 107 21.95 1.21 16.87
N PHE A 108 21.01 1.14 15.92
CA PHE A 108 21.30 0.71 14.56
C PHE A 108 22.26 1.65 13.83
N GLU A 109 22.14 2.96 14.04
CA GLU A 109 23.07 3.96 13.49
C GLU A 109 24.50 3.76 14.01
N LYS A 110 24.67 3.52 15.32
CA LYS A 110 25.97 3.20 15.92
C LYS A 110 26.56 1.90 15.34
N ILE A 111 25.76 0.85 15.23
CA ILE A 111 26.18 -0.43 14.62
C ILE A 111 26.61 -0.21 13.17
N SER A 112 25.84 0.57 12.41
CA SER A 112 26.13 0.90 11.01
C SER A 112 27.47 1.63 10.88
N ALA A 113 27.70 2.67 11.70
CA ALA A 113 28.93 3.45 11.69
C ALA A 113 30.17 2.57 11.96
N VAL A 114 30.10 1.68 12.95
CA VAL A 114 31.21 0.76 13.26
C VAL A 114 31.42 -0.25 12.13
N THR A 115 30.35 -0.82 11.58
CA THR A 115 30.42 -1.79 10.48
C THR A 115 31.06 -1.18 9.23
N GLN A 116 30.73 0.07 8.91
CA GLN A 116 31.35 0.81 7.80
C GLN A 116 32.85 1.00 7.99
N GLN A 117 33.29 1.36 9.21
CA GLN A 117 34.72 1.48 9.52
C GLN A 117 35.46 0.14 9.34
N ILE A 118 34.87 -0.97 9.78
CA ILE A 118 35.44 -2.30 9.59
C ILE A 118 35.58 -2.61 8.10
N THR A 119 34.56 -2.33 7.29
CA THR A 119 34.62 -2.53 5.84
C THR A 119 35.72 -1.69 5.21
N ALA A 120 35.80 -0.40 5.55
CA ALA A 120 36.86 0.48 5.05
C ALA A 120 38.27 0.01 5.44
N LEU A 121 38.45 -0.49 6.67
CA LEU A 121 39.73 -1.07 7.12
C LEU A 121 40.06 -2.36 6.35
N ARG A 122 39.08 -3.25 6.12
CA ARG A 122 39.27 -4.46 5.31
C ARG A 122 39.68 -4.12 3.88
N ASP A 123 39.12 -3.07 3.29
CA ASP A 123 39.45 -2.67 1.93
C ASP A 123 40.84 -2.02 1.84
N LYS A 124 41.21 -1.15 2.79
CA LYS A 124 42.58 -0.62 2.91
C LYS A 124 43.63 -1.73 3.07
N LEU A 125 43.32 -2.77 3.84
CA LEU A 125 44.21 -3.93 3.99
C LEU A 125 44.41 -4.65 2.64
N LYS A 126 43.32 -4.94 1.93
CA LYS A 126 43.38 -5.58 0.59
C LYS A 126 44.17 -4.73 -0.40
N GLU A 127 43.99 -3.41 -0.37
CA GLU A 127 44.74 -2.47 -1.22
C GLU A 127 46.23 -2.51 -0.89
N THR A 128 46.61 -2.45 0.39
CA THR A 128 48.01 -2.53 0.83
C THR A 128 48.68 -3.81 0.33
N VAL A 129 48.04 -4.97 0.49
CA VAL A 129 48.58 -6.26 0.01
C VAL A 129 48.73 -6.28 -1.51
N LYS A 130 47.79 -5.70 -2.26
CA LYS A 130 47.93 -5.55 -3.72
C LYS A 130 49.10 -4.65 -4.07
N VAL A 131 49.27 -3.52 -3.40
CA VAL A 131 50.40 -2.61 -3.65
C VAL A 131 51.74 -3.28 -3.28
N SER A 132 51.79 -4.11 -2.25
CA SER A 132 53.02 -4.79 -1.82
C SER A 132 53.39 -6.02 -2.67
N ASN A 133 52.43 -6.75 -3.24
CA ASN A 133 52.68 -7.98 -4.01
C ASN A 133 53.13 -7.76 -5.46
N PHE A 134 53.25 -6.52 -5.95
CA PHE A 134 53.57 -6.23 -7.36
C PHE A 134 54.75 -5.27 -7.59
N ASN A 135 55.50 -4.88 -6.54
CA ASN A 135 56.69 -4.03 -6.65
C ASN A 135 58.02 -4.80 -6.43
N GLN A 136 58.07 -6.09 -6.77
CA GLN A 136 59.33 -6.82 -6.92
C GLN A 136 59.71 -6.83 -8.41
N ASP A 137 60.56 -5.87 -8.79
CA ASP A 137 61.50 -6.00 -9.92
C ASP A 137 62.53 -7.12 -9.65
#